data_AF-A0AA37HIP5-F1
#
_entry.id   AF-A0AA37HIP5-F1
#
_cell.length_a   1.000
_cell.length_b   1.000
_cell.length_c   1.000
_cell.angle_alpha   90.00
_cell.angle_beta   90.00
_cell.angle_gamma   90.00
#
_symmetry.space_group_name_H-M   'P 1'
#
loop_
_entity.id
_entity.type
_entity.pdbx_description
1 polymer ?
#
loop_
_entity_poly.entity_id
_entity_poly.type
_entity_poly.pdbx_seq_one_letter_code
_entity_poly.pdbx_strand_id
1 'polypeptide(L)'
;MFFFFDDRQTVPTLADIIPDDLRAVGEAVYGHLWQRQLTDRIAELREGSGPIAPTAVYGWAAGGRPIPGYVAPMLARVLEDGEADLARRLKEVRALRRRVKDMPKPLVREPRGKKPAEPRLEN
;
A
#
# COMPACT_ATOMS: atom_id res chain seq x y z
N MET A 1 -42.31 6.80 -23.90
CA MET A 1 -40.95 6.85 -23.36
C MET A 1 -40.94 6.02 -22.07
N PHE A 2 -40.58 4.74 -22.18
CA PHE A 2 -40.50 3.82 -21.04
C PHE A 2 -39.05 3.36 -20.92
N PHE A 3 -38.39 3.74 -19.83
CA PHE A 3 -37.08 3.20 -19.48
C PHE A 3 -37.31 1.91 -18.69
N PHE A 4 -37.17 0.78 -19.38
CA PHE A 4 -36.97 -0.51 -18.72
C PHE A 4 -35.52 -0.55 -18.22
N PHE A 5 -35.33 -0.42 -16.91
CA PHE A 5 -34.11 -0.93 -16.28
C PHE A 5 -34.29 -2.45 -16.17
N ASP A 6 -33.74 -3.16 -17.15
CA ASP A 6 -33.76 -4.62 -17.24
C ASP A 6 -32.85 -5.21 -16.15
N ASP A 7 -33.49 -5.90 -15.21
CA ASP A 7 -32.96 -6.48 -13.98
C ASP A 7 -32.38 -7.89 -14.21
N ARG A 8 -31.60 -8.10 -15.29
CA ARG A 8 -31.14 -9.45 -15.69
C ARG A 8 -29.77 -9.50 -16.38
N GLN A 9 -28.72 -9.05 -15.70
CA GLN A 9 -27.40 -9.67 -15.89
C GLN A 9 -26.87 -10.20 -14.55
N THR A 10 -27.38 -11.37 -14.17
CA THR A 10 -26.74 -12.29 -13.23
C THR A 10 -25.43 -12.79 -13.85
N VAL A 11 -24.38 -12.01 -13.67
CA VAL A 11 -22.99 -12.43 -13.89
C VAL A 11 -22.59 -13.30 -12.69
N PRO A 12 -21.96 -14.47 -12.89
CA PRO A 12 -21.72 -15.44 -11.83
C PRO A 12 -20.94 -14.82 -10.66
N THR A 13 -21.51 -14.96 -9.46
CA THR A 13 -21.02 -14.48 -8.17
C THR A 13 -19.66 -15.08 -7.82
N LEU A 14 -18.58 -14.36 -8.12
CA LEU A 14 -17.43 -14.33 -7.22
C LEU A 14 -17.90 -13.60 -5.96
N ALA A 15 -18.00 -14.32 -4.84
CA ALA A 15 -18.32 -13.89 -3.48
C ALA A 15 -18.72 -12.42 -3.27
N ASP A 16 -19.91 -12.18 -2.70
CA ASP A 16 -20.34 -10.86 -2.21
C ASP A 16 -19.20 -10.19 -1.47
N ILE A 17 -18.55 -9.20 -2.09
CA ILE A 17 -17.47 -8.47 -1.44
C ILE A 17 -18.09 -7.73 -0.29
N ILE A 18 -17.64 -8.06 0.92
CA ILE A 18 -18.06 -7.35 2.11
C ILE A 18 -17.14 -6.14 2.34
N PRO A 19 -17.61 -5.13 3.09
CA PRO A 19 -16.81 -3.95 3.42
C PRO A 19 -15.41 -4.27 3.98
N ASP A 20 -15.29 -5.35 4.74
CA ASP A 20 -14.02 -5.78 5.32
C ASP A 20 -13.04 -6.34 4.27
N ASP A 21 -13.50 -7.02 3.22
CA ASP A 21 -12.63 -7.47 2.13
C ASP A 21 -12.05 -6.28 1.37
N LEU A 22 -12.88 -5.27 1.10
CA LEU A 22 -12.45 -4.04 0.44
C LEU A 22 -11.36 -3.32 1.27
N ARG A 23 -11.55 -3.25 2.60
CA ARG A 23 -10.55 -2.72 3.52
C ARG A 23 -9.27 -3.56 3.49
N ALA A 24 -9.38 -4.88 3.62
CA ALA A 24 -8.24 -5.78 3.67
C ALA A 24 -7.37 -5.68 2.40
N VAL A 25 -8.00 -5.67 1.22
CA VAL A 25 -7.31 -5.48 -0.06
C VAL A 25 -6.61 -4.12 -0.12
N GLY A 26 -7.33 -3.06 0.25
CA GLY A 26 -6.77 -1.71 0.28
C GLY A 26 -5.54 -1.62 1.17
N GLU A 27 -5.65 -2.08 2.42
CA GLU A 27 -4.57 -2.02 3.41
C GLU A 27 -3.37 -2.88 2.99
N ALA A 28 -3.61 -4.06 2.42
CA ALA A 28 -2.55 -4.94 1.96
C ALA A 28 -1.71 -4.32 0.83
N VAL A 29 -2.36 -3.65 -0.13
CA VAL A 29 -1.67 -3.11 -1.32
C VAL A 29 -1.11 -1.71 -1.08
N TYR A 30 -1.87 -0.84 -0.41
CA TYR A 30 -1.59 0.60 -0.32
C TYR A 30 -1.26 1.09 1.10
N GLY A 31 -1.44 0.26 2.13
CA GLY A 31 -1.20 0.63 3.53
C GLY A 31 -2.14 1.73 4.04
N HIS A 32 -1.64 2.62 4.90
CA HIS A 32 -2.48 3.62 5.61
C HIS A 32 -3.26 4.61 4.71
N LEU A 33 -2.86 4.81 3.45
CA LEU A 33 -3.54 5.73 2.51
C LEU A 33 -4.45 4.99 1.52
N TRP A 34 -4.86 3.76 1.86
CA TRP A 34 -5.51 2.87 0.93
C TRP A 34 -6.82 3.40 0.34
N GLN A 35 -7.62 4.15 1.11
CA GLN A 35 -8.94 4.60 0.68
C GLN A 35 -8.84 5.51 -0.56
N ARG A 36 -7.88 6.45 -0.53
CA ARG A 36 -7.64 7.36 -1.65
C ARG A 36 -7.06 6.62 -2.84
N GLN A 37 -6.00 5.84 -2.63
CA GLN A 37 -5.33 5.13 -3.72
C GLN A 37 -6.23 4.10 -4.40
N LEU A 38 -7.04 3.38 -3.62
CA LEU A 38 -8.00 2.43 -4.14
C LEU A 38 -9.12 3.14 -4.92
N THR A 39 -9.58 4.31 -4.47
CA THR A 39 -10.56 5.12 -5.23
C THR A 39 -10.00 5.53 -6.58
N ASP A 40 -8.78 6.06 -6.59
CA ASP A 40 -8.10 6.48 -7.82
C ASP A 40 -7.88 5.29 -8.77
N ARG A 41 -7.47 4.13 -8.23
CA ARG A 41 -7.25 2.92 -9.03
C ARG A 41 -8.53 2.35 -9.61
N ILE A 42 -9.61 2.27 -8.84
CA ILE A 42 -10.91 1.82 -9.35
C ILE A 42 -11.41 2.80 -10.42
N ALA A 43 -11.22 4.12 -10.24
CA ALA A 43 -11.60 5.12 -11.23
C ALA A 43 -10.83 4.96 -12.55
N GLU A 44 -9.54 4.65 -12.48
CA GLU A 44 -8.69 4.33 -13.64
C GLU A 44 -9.18 3.06 -14.37
N LEU A 45 -9.41 1.98 -13.63
CA LEU A 45 -9.86 0.69 -14.17
C LEU A 45 -11.26 0.73 -14.79
N ARG A 46 -12.07 1.74 -14.45
CA ARG A 46 -13.46 1.90 -14.93
C ARG A 46 -13.54 2.59 -16.31
N GLU A 47 -12.41 2.94 -16.91
CA GLU A 47 -12.24 3.44 -18.29
C GLU A 47 -13.46 4.19 -18.84
N GLY A 48 -13.70 5.43 -18.38
CA GLY A 48 -14.66 6.33 -19.03
C GLY A 48 -16.13 6.23 -18.58
N SER A 49 -16.48 5.38 -17.62
CA SER A 49 -17.86 5.29 -17.11
C SER A 49 -18.28 6.46 -16.17
N GLY A 50 -17.47 7.51 -16.09
CA GLY A 50 -17.68 8.69 -15.26
C GLY A 50 -16.93 8.65 -13.91
N PRO A 51 -16.80 9.82 -13.25
CA PRO A 51 -16.02 9.96 -12.02
C PRO A 51 -16.64 9.17 -10.87
N ILE A 52 -15.78 8.49 -10.11
CA ILE A 52 -16.16 7.93 -8.81
C ILE A 52 -16.06 9.05 -7.78
N ALA A 53 -17.05 9.14 -6.89
CA ALA A 53 -16.99 10.12 -5.81
C ALA A 53 -15.74 9.86 -4.94
N PRO A 54 -14.99 10.90 -4.52
CA PRO A 54 -13.77 10.72 -3.73
C PRO A 54 -13.99 9.95 -2.41
N THR A 55 -15.23 9.90 -1.91
CA THR A 55 -15.63 9.21 -0.69
C THR A 55 -16.35 7.88 -0.94
N ALA A 56 -16.44 7.41 -2.19
CA ALA A 56 -17.19 6.20 -2.54
C ALA A 56 -16.62 4.97 -1.83
N VAL A 57 -15.31 4.74 -1.93
CA VAL A 57 -14.62 3.63 -1.26
C VAL A 57 -14.75 3.71 0.26
N TYR A 58 -14.73 4.92 0.82
CA TYR A 58 -14.98 5.11 2.26
C TYR A 58 -16.39 4.66 2.64
N GLY A 59 -17.41 5.08 1.88
CA GLY A 59 -18.79 4.69 2.11
C GLY A 59 -19.04 3.19 1.96
N TRP A 60 -18.37 2.55 1.01
CA TRP A 60 -18.40 1.09 0.79
C TRP A 60 -17.76 0.34 1.96
N ALA A 61 -16.55 0.72 2.36
CA ALA A 61 -15.82 0.05 3.42
C ALA A 61 -16.36 0.30 4.83
N ALA A 62 -17.13 1.39 5.02
CA ALA A 62 -17.87 1.64 6.25
C ALA A 62 -19.21 0.87 6.29
N GLY A 63 -19.59 0.17 5.22
CA GLY A 63 -20.90 -0.47 5.09
C GLY A 63 -22.06 0.52 4.95
N GLY A 64 -21.78 1.81 4.75
CA GLY A 64 -22.80 2.85 4.58
C GLY A 64 -23.47 2.85 3.21
N ARG A 65 -22.86 2.18 2.21
CA ARG A 65 -23.41 1.99 0.86
C ARG A 65 -23.07 0.60 0.34
N PRO A 66 -23.95 -0.02 -0.47
CA PRO A 66 -23.64 -1.29 -1.11
C PRO A 66 -22.45 -1.13 -2.07
N ILE A 67 -21.62 -2.18 -2.13
CA ILE A 67 -20.47 -2.25 -3.02
C ILE A 67 -20.98 -2.61 -4.42
N PRO A 68 -20.68 -1.81 -5.46
CA PRO A 68 -21.11 -2.14 -6.82
C PRO A 68 -20.46 -3.43 -7.32
N GLY A 69 -21.20 -4.28 -8.04
CA GLY A 69 -20.69 -5.56 -8.53
C GLY A 69 -19.47 -5.46 -9.46
N TYR A 70 -19.29 -4.34 -10.16
CA TYR A 70 -18.10 -4.10 -11.00
C TYR A 70 -16.80 -3.95 -10.19
N VAL A 71 -16.88 -3.67 -8.88
CA VAL A 71 -15.69 -3.49 -8.04
C VAL A 71 -14.97 -4.82 -7.84
N ALA A 72 -15.68 -5.95 -7.86
CA ALA A 72 -15.08 -7.26 -7.64
C ALA A 72 -13.99 -7.66 -8.64
N PRO A 73 -14.23 -7.64 -9.97
CA PRO A 73 -13.16 -7.90 -10.93
C PRO A 73 -12.03 -6.86 -10.85
N MET A 74 -12.31 -5.63 -10.43
CA MET A 74 -11.28 -4.60 -10.24
C MET A 74 -10.38 -4.90 -9.03
N LEU A 75 -10.91 -5.42 -7.92
CA LEU A 75 -10.09 -5.80 -6.77
C LEU A 75 -9.14 -6.95 -7.10
N ALA A 76 -9.58 -7.93 -7.90
CA ALA A 76 -8.69 -8.97 -8.40
C ALA A 76 -7.50 -8.36 -9.15
N ARG A 77 -7.75 -7.39 -10.03
CA ARG A 77 -6.69 -6.68 -10.76
C ARG A 77 -5.78 -5.86 -9.83
N VAL A 78 -6.36 -5.17 -8.85
CA VAL A 78 -5.60 -4.43 -7.82
C VAL A 78 -4.66 -5.35 -7.05
N LEU A 79 -5.11 -6.55 -6.69
CA LEU A 79 -4.30 -7.54 -5.99
C LEU A 79 -3.16 -8.06 -6.86
N GLU A 80 -3.42 -8.40 -8.13
CA GLU A 80 -2.38 -8.84 -9.07
C GLU A 80 -1.29 -7.78 -9.26
N ASP A 81 -1.69 -6.54 -9.53
CA ASP A 81 -0.75 -5.43 -9.71
C ASP A 81 -0.01 -5.13 -8.40
N GLY A 82 -0.71 -5.20 -7.27
CA GLY A 82 -0.16 -5.03 -5.93
C GLY A 82 0.88 -6.08 -5.57
N GLU A 83 0.64 -7.35 -5.88
CA GLU A 83 1.60 -8.44 -5.67
C GLU A 83 2.89 -8.19 -6.48
N ALA A 84 2.75 -7.83 -7.76
CA ALA A 84 3.88 -7.53 -8.62
C ALA A 84 4.71 -6.34 -8.09
N ASP A 85 4.05 -5.29 -7.60
CA ASP A 85 4.73 -4.13 -7.03
C ASP A 85 5.41 -4.44 -5.68
N LEU A 86 4.73 -5.17 -4.78
CA LEU A 86 5.29 -5.60 -3.51
C LEU A 86 6.50 -6.53 -3.70
N ALA A 87 6.44 -7.46 -4.68
CA ALA A 87 7.57 -8.31 -5.03
C ALA A 87 8.79 -7.50 -5.50
N ARG A 88 8.55 -6.43 -6.28
CA ARG A 88 9.59 -5.49 -6.73
C ARG A 88 10.21 -4.74 -5.56
N ARG A 89 9.38 -4.14 -4.70
CA ARG A 89 9.84 -3.43 -3.49
C ARG A 89 10.62 -4.35 -2.57
N LEU A 90 10.18 -5.60 -2.38
CA LEU A 90 10.90 -6.59 -1.58
C LEU A 90 12.29 -6.89 -2.15
N LYS A 91 12.42 -6.99 -3.49
CA LYS A 91 13.71 -7.16 -4.15
C LYS A 91 14.65 -5.99 -3.88
N GLU A 92 14.15 -4.76 -3.96
CA GLU A 92 14.92 -3.54 -3.66
C GLU A 92 15.36 -3.48 -2.20
N VAL A 93 14.44 -3.74 -1.26
CA VAL A 93 14.76 -3.80 0.18
C VAL A 93 15.82 -4.84 0.47
N ARG A 94 15.76 -6.02 -0.17
CA ARG A 94 16.79 -7.05 -0.04
C ARG A 94 18.14 -6.59 -0.58
N ALA A 95 18.16 -5.89 -1.72
CA ALA A 95 19.38 -5.32 -2.28
C ALA A 95 19.98 -4.24 -1.36
N LEU A 96 19.16 -3.34 -0.82
CA LEU A 96 19.57 -2.32 0.15
C LEU A 96 20.12 -2.95 1.43
N ARG A 97 19.44 -3.98 1.97
CA ARG A 97 19.91 -4.71 3.15
C ARG A 97 21.31 -5.29 2.97
N ARG A 98 21.61 -5.86 1.78
CA ARG A 98 22.96 -6.36 1.46
C ARG A 98 23.97 -5.21 1.49
N ARG A 99 23.69 -4.12 0.76
CA ARG A 99 24.58 -2.94 0.72
C ARG A 99 24.88 -2.35 2.10
N VAL A 100 23.88 -2.28 2.97
CA VAL A 100 24.06 -1.77 4.34
C VAL A 100 24.87 -2.75 5.20
N LYS A 101 24.63 -4.06 5.07
CA LYS A 101 25.39 -5.09 5.80
C LYS A 101 26.88 -5.11 5.40
N ASP A 102 27.14 -4.89 4.11
CA ASP A 102 28.49 -4.91 3.54
C ASP A 102 29.21 -3.55 3.69
N MET A 103 28.57 -2.56 4.30
CA MET A 103 29.18 -1.24 4.53
C MET A 103 30.28 -1.39 5.61
N PRO A 104 31.53 -1.00 5.33
CA PRO A 104 32.61 -1.11 6.30
C PRO A 104 32.27 -0.24 7.52
N LYS A 105 32.44 -0.84 8.71
CA LYS A 105 32.19 -0.16 9.99
C LYS A 105 33.02 1.14 9.99
N PRO A 106 32.43 2.31 10.26
CA PRO A 106 33.19 3.55 10.29
C PRO A 106 34.33 3.39 11.28
N LEU A 107 35.57 3.60 10.82
CA LEU A 107 36.75 3.68 11.67
C LEU A 107 36.56 4.87 12.59
N VAL A 108 36.00 4.62 13.78
CA VAL A 108 35.99 5.57 14.88
C VAL A 108 37.44 5.83 15.21
N ARG A 109 37.97 6.99 14.79
CA ARG A 109 39.30 7.43 15.20
C ARG A 109 39.23 7.60 16.72
N GLU A 110 39.93 6.72 17.45
CA GLU A 110 40.10 6.90 18.89
C GLU A 110 40.63 8.32 19.15
N PRO A 111 40.08 9.04 20.13
CA PRO A 111 40.54 10.38 20.45
C PRO A 111 42.02 10.33 20.82
N ARG A 112 42.86 10.95 19.99
CA ARG A 112 44.28 11.12 20.28
C ARG A 112 44.44 11.98 21.54
N GLY A 113 44.90 11.34 22.61
CA GLY A 113 45.71 12.01 23.62
C GLY A 113 44.99 12.41 24.90
N LYS A 114 45.06 11.54 25.91
CA LYS A 114 45.46 11.99 27.25
C LYS A 114 46.88 11.48 27.48
N LYS A 115 47.87 12.35 27.28
CA LYS A 115 49.20 12.12 27.88
C LYS A 115 49.01 12.08 29.40
N PRO A 116 49.55 11.09 30.12
CA PRO A 116 49.54 11.12 31.59
C PRO A 116 50.39 12.33 32.04
N ALA A 117 49.83 13.11 32.97
CA ALA A 117 50.53 14.24 33.56
C ALA A 117 51.76 13.76 34.34
N GLU A 118 52.93 14.33 34.05
CA GLU A 118 54.15 14.11 34.81
C GLU A 118 53.96 14.59 36.27
N PRO A 119 54.41 13.81 37.27
CA PRO A 119 54.35 14.25 38.66
C PRO A 119 55.35 15.40 38.88
N ARG A 120 54.84 16.55 39.33
CA ARG A 120 55.68 17.63 39.85
C ARG A 120 56.44 17.11 41.07
N LEU A 121 57.77 17.10 40.97
CA LEU A 121 58.66 16.98 42.11
C LEU A 121 58.58 18.29 42.91
N GLU A 122 58.03 18.23 44.11
CA GLU A 122 58.13 19.29 45.11
C GLU A 122 59.47 19.18 45.84
N ASN A 123 60.18 20.32 45.95
CA ASN A 123 61.38 20.50 46.76
C ASN A 123 61.03 20.63 48.24
#